data_AF-A0A7V2TWY5-F1
#
_entry.id   AF-A0A7V2TWY5-F1
#
_cell.length_a   1.000
_cell.length_b   1.000
_cell.length_c   1.000
_cell.angle_alpha   90.00
_cell.angle_beta   90.00
_cell.angle_gamma   90.00
#
_symmetry.space_group_name_H-M   'P 1'
#
loop_
_entity.id
_entity.type
_entity.pdbx_description
1 polymer ?
#
loop_
_entity_poly.entity_id
_entity_poly.type
_entity_poly.pdbx_seq_one_letter_code
_entity_poly.pdbx_strand_id
1 'polypeptide(L)'
;MGEKKLSVNGARLRASIEELARIGGTSGGGMHRLALTDEDRRARDLLQEVTQASPASPWPLYLLARAQRATGDLDGAEKSARRLLELSPGSVSGAHALAQVLTERRQFAQVIEALEPVIGQAPEGRDADVALLLTHLGFAYQELGQFDKAVGAFDRAAALDPADPSQGYYLGQALVAAGRFDQALSYIRLRRATRPSDPRLARVEADALRGKGRV
;
A
#
# COMPACT_ATOMS: atom_id res chain seq x y z
N MET A 1 -29.98 12.61 -35.98
CA MET A 1 -29.83 11.19 -35.55
C MET A 1 -28.67 11.12 -34.56
N GLY A 2 -28.89 11.44 -33.27
CA GLY A 2 -27.78 11.69 -32.34
C GLY A 2 -28.04 11.56 -30.83
N GLU A 3 -29.23 11.18 -30.37
CA GLU A 3 -29.55 11.26 -28.93
C GLU A 3 -29.70 9.91 -28.19
N LYS A 4 -29.61 8.76 -28.87
CA LYS A 4 -29.86 7.46 -28.24
C LYS A 4 -28.65 6.80 -27.55
N LYS A 5 -27.40 7.23 -27.83
CA LYS A 5 -26.19 6.61 -27.23
C LYS A 5 -25.86 7.13 -25.82
N LEU A 6 -26.17 8.39 -25.52
CA LEU A 6 -25.86 9.02 -24.22
C LEU A 6 -26.74 8.49 -23.08
N SER A 7 -28.02 8.18 -23.35
CA SER A 7 -28.96 7.64 -22.36
C SER A 7 -28.65 6.18 -21.95
N VAL A 8 -28.26 5.34 -22.91
CA VAL A 8 -27.89 3.93 -22.66
C VAL A 8 -26.60 3.83 -21.85
N ASN A 9 -25.61 4.67 -22.14
CA ASN A 9 -24.37 4.72 -21.37
C ASN A 9 -24.60 5.20 -19.93
N GLY A 10 -25.50 6.16 -19.72
CA GLY A 10 -25.85 6.63 -18.38
C GLY A 10 -26.57 5.58 -17.52
N ALA A 11 -27.49 4.81 -18.11
CA ALA A 11 -28.20 3.74 -17.41
C ALA A 11 -27.27 2.57 -17.03
N ARG A 12 -26.39 2.17 -17.96
CA ARG A 12 -25.38 1.14 -17.70
C ARG A 12 -24.39 1.58 -16.62
N LEU A 13 -23.91 2.82 -16.68
CA LEU A 13 -23.02 3.39 -15.68
C LEU A 13 -23.65 3.39 -14.27
N ARG A 14 -24.93 3.79 -14.15
CA ARG A 14 -25.65 3.75 -12.88
C ARG A 14 -25.76 2.32 -12.34
N ALA A 15 -26.12 1.36 -13.18
CA ALA A 15 -26.18 -0.04 -12.80
C ALA A 15 -24.82 -0.55 -12.31
N SER A 16 -23.72 -0.18 -12.98
CA SER A 16 -22.37 -0.57 -12.56
C SER A 16 -21.97 0.04 -11.22
N ILE A 17 -22.37 1.29 -10.93
CA ILE A 17 -22.12 1.94 -9.63
C ILE A 17 -22.95 1.27 -8.52
N GLU A 18 -24.22 0.98 -8.76
CA GLU A 18 -25.10 0.28 -7.82
C GLU A 18 -24.60 -1.14 -7.51
N GLU A 19 -24.06 -1.83 -8.51
CA GLU A 19 -23.46 -3.16 -8.34
C GLU A 19 -22.19 -3.11 -7.49
N LEU A 20 -21.30 -2.15 -7.75
CA LEU A 20 -20.08 -1.95 -6.95
C LEU A 20 -20.39 -1.68 -5.48
N ALA A 21 -21.44 -0.90 -5.20
CA ALA A 21 -21.89 -0.64 -3.83
C ALA A 21 -22.37 -1.92 -3.14
N ARG A 22 -22.95 -2.87 -3.88
CA ARG A 22 -23.41 -4.16 -3.34
C ARG A 22 -22.25 -5.10 -3.01
N ILE A 23 -21.25 -5.18 -3.90
CA ILE A 23 -20.03 -5.97 -3.70
C ILE A 23 -19.25 -5.46 -2.48
N GLY A 24 -19.19 -4.14 -2.28
CA GLY A 24 -18.54 -3.54 -1.11
C GLY A 24 -19.24 -3.79 0.23
N GLY A 25 -20.50 -4.24 0.22
CA GLY A 25 -21.31 -4.51 1.41
C GLY A 25 -21.25 -5.94 1.94
N THR A 26 -20.70 -6.90 1.18
CA THR A 26 -20.64 -8.32 1.56
C THR A 26 -19.30 -8.70 2.19
N SER A 27 -18.93 -8.01 3.28
CA SER A 27 -17.77 -8.41 4.10
C SER A 27 -18.22 -9.40 5.18
N GLY A 28 -18.65 -10.60 4.77
CA GLY A 28 -19.02 -11.71 5.65
C GLY A 28 -18.20 -12.95 5.30
N GLY A 29 -17.36 -13.40 6.24
CA GLY A 29 -16.23 -14.29 6.01
C GLY A 29 -16.52 -15.68 5.43
N GLY A 30 -15.47 -16.24 4.80
CA GLY A 30 -15.28 -17.69 4.74
C GLY A 30 -15.41 -18.39 3.38
N MET A 31 -14.85 -17.85 2.27
CA MET A 31 -14.48 -18.62 1.04
C MET A 31 -13.33 -17.93 0.25
N HIS A 32 -12.24 -17.58 0.95
CA HIS A 32 -11.23 -16.59 0.54
C HIS A 32 -10.17 -16.99 -0.52
N ARG A 33 -10.49 -17.80 -1.55
CA ARG A 33 -9.55 -17.90 -2.70
C ARG A 33 -10.19 -18.05 -4.07
N LEU A 34 -11.35 -18.69 -4.16
CA LEU A 34 -12.13 -18.82 -5.40
C LEU A 34 -13.20 -17.71 -5.52
N ALA A 35 -13.75 -17.22 -4.40
CA ALA A 35 -14.68 -16.09 -4.40
C ALA A 35 -13.98 -14.75 -4.60
N LEU A 36 -12.78 -14.57 -4.02
CA LEU A 36 -11.96 -13.37 -4.23
C LEU A 36 -11.69 -13.15 -5.73
N THR A 37 -11.35 -14.21 -6.49
CA THR A 37 -11.05 -14.07 -7.92
C THR A 37 -12.26 -13.77 -8.81
N ASP A 38 -13.47 -14.15 -8.42
CA ASP A 38 -14.67 -13.90 -9.23
C ASP A 38 -15.24 -12.51 -8.95
N GLU A 39 -15.27 -12.12 -7.68
CA GLU A 39 -15.69 -10.78 -7.26
C GLU A 39 -14.68 -9.72 -7.71
N ASP A 40 -13.37 -9.99 -7.63
CA ASP A 40 -12.34 -9.06 -8.11
C ASP A 40 -12.36 -8.91 -9.64
N ARG A 41 -12.65 -9.99 -10.38
CA ARG A 41 -12.85 -9.91 -11.85
C ARG A 41 -14.07 -9.07 -12.21
N ARG A 42 -15.20 -9.29 -11.54
CA ARG A 42 -16.41 -8.49 -11.75
C ARG A 42 -16.18 -7.02 -11.37
N ALA A 43 -15.56 -6.77 -10.23
CA ALA A 43 -15.24 -5.43 -9.78
C ALA A 43 -14.32 -4.71 -10.78
N ARG A 44 -13.29 -5.39 -11.28
CA ARG A 44 -12.40 -4.87 -12.34
C ARG A 44 -13.19 -4.47 -13.58
N ASP A 45 -14.02 -5.37 -14.11
CA ASP A 45 -14.75 -5.12 -15.36
C ASP A 45 -15.72 -3.94 -15.20
N LEU A 46 -16.43 -3.85 -14.07
CA LEU A 46 -17.31 -2.72 -13.75
C LEU A 46 -16.54 -1.40 -13.60
N LEU A 47 -15.42 -1.41 -12.88
CA LEU A 47 -14.59 -0.22 -12.67
C LEU A 47 -13.94 0.26 -13.97
N GLN A 48 -13.65 -0.67 -14.89
CA GLN A 48 -13.18 -0.34 -16.23
C GLN A 48 -14.26 0.38 -17.04
N GLU A 49 -15.52 -0.07 -16.98
CA GLU A 49 -16.65 0.65 -17.59
C GLU A 49 -16.84 2.04 -16.99
N VAL A 50 -16.79 2.16 -15.67
CA VAL A 50 -16.92 3.45 -14.95
C VAL A 50 -15.80 4.41 -15.38
N THR A 51 -14.57 3.92 -15.45
CA THR A 51 -13.40 4.74 -15.84
C THR A 51 -13.49 5.17 -17.30
N GLN A 52 -13.96 4.32 -18.21
CA GLN A 52 -14.19 4.68 -19.61
C GLN A 52 -15.29 5.73 -19.77
N ALA A 53 -16.35 5.64 -18.97
CA ALA A 53 -17.44 6.60 -18.99
C ALA A 53 -17.06 7.93 -18.31
N SER A 54 -16.11 7.91 -17.37
CA SER A 54 -15.63 9.10 -16.64
C SER A 54 -14.09 9.17 -16.60
N PRO A 55 -13.40 9.43 -17.73
CA PRO A 55 -11.94 9.33 -17.82
C PRO A 55 -11.14 10.35 -16.99
N ALA A 56 -11.80 11.41 -16.53
CA ALA A 56 -11.21 12.45 -15.69
C ALA A 56 -11.45 12.21 -14.19
N SER A 57 -12.15 11.14 -13.82
CA SER A 57 -12.46 10.86 -12.42
C SER A 57 -11.33 10.07 -11.75
N PRO A 58 -10.73 10.55 -10.64
CA PRO A 58 -9.64 9.87 -9.97
C PRO A 58 -10.11 8.72 -9.04
N TRP A 59 -11.31 8.80 -8.47
CA TRP A 59 -11.76 7.83 -7.47
C TRP A 59 -11.84 6.37 -7.95
N PRO A 60 -12.32 6.04 -9.17
CA PRO A 60 -12.46 4.64 -9.57
C PRO A 60 -11.10 4.04 -9.93
N LEU A 61 -10.10 4.87 -10.27
CA LEU A 61 -8.77 4.41 -10.68
C LEU A 61 -8.02 3.69 -9.57
N TYR A 62 -8.18 4.13 -8.31
CA TYR A 62 -7.57 3.42 -7.18
C TYR A 62 -8.16 2.01 -7.02
N LEU A 63 -9.49 1.91 -7.07
CA LEU A 63 -10.18 0.63 -6.93
C LEU A 63 -9.91 -0.27 -8.14
N LEU A 64 -9.84 0.31 -9.34
CA LEU A 64 -9.53 -0.41 -10.57
C LEU A 64 -8.11 -0.98 -10.50
N ALA A 65 -7.13 -0.17 -10.11
CA ALA A 65 -5.75 -0.63 -9.92
C ALA A 65 -5.67 -1.79 -8.93
N ARG A 66 -6.42 -1.71 -7.82
CA ARG A 66 -6.46 -2.76 -6.80
C ARG A 66 -7.09 -4.05 -7.33
N ALA A 67 -8.21 -3.96 -8.06
CA ALA A 67 -8.89 -5.12 -8.66
C ALA A 67 -8.07 -5.75 -9.79
N GLN A 68 -7.43 -4.95 -10.64
CA GLN A 68 -6.49 -5.42 -11.67
C GLN A 68 -5.32 -6.18 -11.05
N ARG A 69 -4.72 -5.62 -10.00
CA ARG A 69 -3.64 -6.28 -9.24
C ARG A 69 -4.10 -7.61 -8.64
N ALA A 70 -5.27 -7.63 -7.98
CA ALA A 70 -5.83 -8.85 -7.38
C ALA A 70 -6.13 -9.95 -8.43
N THR A 71 -6.47 -9.56 -9.65
CA THR A 71 -6.71 -10.49 -10.77
C THR A 71 -5.46 -10.83 -11.59
N GLY A 72 -4.28 -10.33 -11.18
CA GLY A 72 -3.00 -10.57 -11.83
C GLY A 72 -2.72 -9.69 -13.07
N ASP A 73 -3.62 -8.78 -13.42
CA ASP A 73 -3.40 -7.78 -14.47
C ASP A 73 -2.51 -6.63 -13.94
N LEU A 74 -1.23 -6.93 -13.74
CA LEU A 74 -0.28 -5.96 -13.21
C LEU A 74 -0.03 -4.80 -14.19
N ASP A 75 -0.17 -5.00 -15.50
CA ASP A 75 -0.01 -3.95 -16.51
C ASP A 75 -1.17 -2.94 -16.45
N GLY A 76 -2.40 -3.43 -16.37
CA GLY A 76 -3.57 -2.60 -16.16
C GLY A 76 -3.49 -1.85 -14.83
N ALA A 77 -3.09 -2.55 -13.76
CA ALA A 77 -2.99 -1.96 -12.43
C ALA A 77 -2.00 -0.78 -12.40
N GLU A 78 -0.82 -0.95 -13.01
CA GLU A 78 0.18 0.10 -13.11
C GLU A 78 -0.35 1.30 -13.90
N LYS A 79 -0.99 1.06 -15.05
CA LYS A 79 -1.59 2.13 -15.88
C LYS A 79 -2.64 2.92 -15.10
N SER A 80 -3.52 2.24 -14.39
CA SER A 80 -4.56 2.88 -13.56
C SER A 80 -3.96 3.71 -12.42
N ALA A 81 -2.94 3.17 -11.73
CA ALA A 81 -2.27 3.88 -10.64
C ALA A 81 -1.49 5.11 -11.11
N ARG A 82 -0.76 5.00 -12.24
CA ARG A 82 -0.08 6.14 -12.87
C ARG A 82 -1.08 7.19 -13.33
N ARG A 83 -2.19 6.78 -13.94
CA ARG A 83 -3.26 7.71 -14.34
C ARG A 83 -3.87 8.45 -13.15
N LEU A 84 -4.01 7.80 -12.01
CA LEU A 84 -4.46 8.45 -10.78
C LEU A 84 -3.46 9.53 -10.31
N LEU A 85 -2.16 9.24 -10.36
CA LEU A 85 -1.12 10.23 -10.04
C LEU A 85 -1.04 11.37 -11.08
N GLU A 86 -1.32 11.10 -12.35
CA GLU A 86 -1.43 12.18 -13.37
C GLU A 86 -2.58 13.14 -13.07
N LEU A 87 -3.75 12.61 -12.69
CA LEU A 87 -4.92 13.42 -12.34
C LEU A 87 -4.80 14.07 -10.96
N SER A 88 -3.99 13.51 -10.07
CA SER A 88 -3.82 13.96 -8.69
C SER A 88 -2.39 13.64 -8.20
N PRO A 89 -1.40 14.50 -8.51
CA PRO A 89 0.01 14.22 -8.22
C PRO A 89 0.34 13.97 -6.74
N GLY A 90 -0.42 14.56 -5.81
CA GLY A 90 -0.29 14.33 -4.36
C GLY A 90 -1.15 13.17 -3.82
N SER A 91 -1.73 12.34 -4.68
CA SER A 91 -2.64 11.27 -4.26
C SER A 91 -1.88 10.15 -3.56
N VAL A 92 -1.99 10.09 -2.23
CA VAL A 92 -1.42 9.00 -1.43
C VAL A 92 -1.98 7.65 -1.87
N SER A 93 -3.27 7.56 -2.21
CA SER A 93 -3.87 6.31 -2.69
C SER A 93 -3.31 5.89 -4.06
N GLY A 94 -3.00 6.84 -4.94
CA GLY A 94 -2.32 6.57 -6.22
C GLY A 94 -0.89 6.09 -6.02
N ALA A 95 -0.14 6.77 -5.16
CA ALA A 95 1.22 6.40 -4.79
C ALA A 95 1.28 5.01 -4.16
N HIS A 96 0.36 4.73 -3.24
CA HIS A 96 0.22 3.42 -2.60
C HIS A 96 -0.09 2.32 -3.61
N ALA A 97 -1.08 2.52 -4.50
CA ALA A 97 -1.42 1.53 -5.51
C ALA A 97 -0.24 1.25 -6.46
N LEU A 98 0.47 2.30 -6.88
CA LEU A 98 1.65 2.15 -7.73
C LEU A 98 2.77 1.39 -7.00
N ALA A 99 3.05 1.71 -5.74
CA ALA A 99 4.05 1.02 -4.94
C ALA A 99 3.74 -0.47 -4.78
N GLN A 100 2.47 -0.85 -4.56
CA GLN A 100 2.06 -2.26 -4.47
C GLN A 100 2.35 -3.01 -5.77
N VAL A 101 1.99 -2.44 -6.92
CA VAL A 101 2.20 -3.06 -8.23
C VAL A 101 3.69 -3.18 -8.55
N LEU A 102 4.47 -2.12 -8.33
CA LEU A 102 5.90 -2.11 -8.58
C LEU A 102 6.65 -3.08 -7.65
N THR A 103 6.21 -3.21 -6.39
CA THR A 103 6.77 -4.17 -5.43
C THR A 103 6.52 -5.62 -5.88
N GLU A 104 5.31 -5.95 -6.34
CA GLU A 104 5.00 -7.28 -6.89
C GLU A 104 5.83 -7.58 -8.16
N ARG A 105 6.16 -6.55 -8.94
CA ARG A 105 7.08 -6.62 -10.08
C ARG A 105 8.57 -6.63 -9.69
N ARG A 106 8.89 -6.53 -8.40
CA ARG A 106 10.26 -6.35 -7.87
C ARG A 106 11.01 -5.14 -8.44
N GLN A 107 10.28 -4.11 -8.85
CA GLN A 107 10.81 -2.86 -9.40
C GLN A 107 11.04 -1.83 -8.29
N PHE A 108 11.88 -2.17 -7.31
CA PHE A 108 12.04 -1.39 -6.08
C PHE A 108 12.61 0.02 -6.29
N ALA A 109 13.46 0.21 -7.29
CA ALA A 109 13.95 1.55 -7.64
C ALA A 109 12.81 2.49 -8.08
N GLN A 110 11.86 1.97 -8.87
CA GLN A 110 10.70 2.73 -9.30
C GLN A 110 9.71 3.01 -8.15
N VAL A 111 9.66 2.14 -7.13
CA VAL A 111 8.89 2.43 -5.90
C VAL A 111 9.42 3.70 -5.24
N ILE A 112 10.74 3.83 -5.11
CA ILE A 112 11.38 5.00 -4.51
C ILE A 112 11.04 6.25 -5.35
N GLU A 113 11.27 6.21 -6.66
CA GLU A 113 10.99 7.32 -7.58
C GLU A 113 9.52 7.77 -7.54
N ALA A 114 8.59 6.82 -7.40
CA ALA A 114 7.15 7.11 -7.35
C ALA A 114 6.70 7.71 -6.02
N LEU A 115 7.29 7.27 -4.90
CA LEU A 115 6.83 7.63 -3.55
C LEU A 115 7.46 8.92 -3.02
N GLU A 116 8.74 9.19 -3.33
CA GLU A 116 9.46 10.34 -2.78
C GLU A 116 8.77 11.69 -3.04
N PRO A 117 8.29 12.00 -4.27
CA PRO A 117 7.60 13.27 -4.53
C PRO A 117 6.32 13.42 -3.72
N VAL A 118 5.55 12.33 -3.58
CA VAL A 118 4.26 12.35 -2.87
C VAL A 118 4.45 12.52 -1.37
N ILE A 119 5.45 11.85 -0.80
CA ILE A 119 5.82 12.02 0.61
C ILE A 119 6.31 13.44 0.87
N GLY A 120 7.10 14.02 -0.05
CA GLY A 120 7.62 15.38 0.08
C GLY A 120 6.57 16.49 -0.02
N GLN A 121 5.40 16.20 -0.61
CA GLN A 121 4.31 17.15 -0.83
C GLN A 121 3.04 16.82 -0.01
N ALA A 122 3.11 15.83 0.88
CA ALA A 122 1.95 15.40 1.63
C ALA A 122 1.44 16.53 2.55
N PRO A 123 0.13 16.87 2.50
CA PRO A 123 -0.42 17.92 3.34
C PRO A 123 -0.46 17.50 4.81
N GLU A 124 -0.40 18.49 5.71
CA GLU A 124 -0.49 18.28 7.16
C GLU A 124 -1.78 17.50 7.54
N GLY A 125 -1.69 16.66 8.58
CA GLY A 125 -2.82 15.83 9.04
C GLY A 125 -3.03 14.53 8.26
N ARG A 126 -2.10 14.16 7.37
CA ARG A 126 -2.09 12.88 6.63
C ARG A 126 -1.04 11.90 7.18
N ASP A 127 -0.67 12.03 8.45
CA ASP A 127 0.47 11.32 9.06
C ASP A 127 0.38 9.80 8.90
N ALA A 128 -0.78 9.19 9.13
CA ALA A 128 -0.98 7.75 8.95
C ALA A 128 -0.83 7.31 7.48
N ASP A 129 -1.33 8.11 6.54
CA ASP A 129 -1.19 7.84 5.11
C ASP A 129 0.27 7.96 4.65
N VAL A 130 0.99 8.96 5.18
CA VAL A 130 2.43 9.14 4.90
C VAL A 130 3.25 8.01 5.55
N ALA A 131 2.90 7.57 6.76
CA ALA A 131 3.52 6.43 7.43
C ALA A 131 3.39 5.15 6.58
N LEU A 132 2.23 4.93 5.96
CA LEU A 132 2.01 3.83 5.02
C LEU A 132 2.93 3.92 3.79
N LEU A 133 3.09 5.10 3.17
CA LEU A 133 4.01 5.25 2.04
C LEU A 133 5.48 5.07 2.47
N LEU A 134 5.86 5.59 3.63
CA LEU A 134 7.19 5.40 4.20
C LEU A 134 7.50 3.93 4.49
N THR A 135 6.48 3.14 4.85
CA THR A 135 6.60 1.67 4.99
C THR A 135 6.99 1.02 3.65
N HIS A 136 6.28 1.34 2.57
CA HIS A 136 6.62 0.84 1.22
C HIS A 136 8.02 1.27 0.78
N LEU A 137 8.37 2.52 1.05
CA LEU A 137 9.71 3.06 0.78
C LEU A 137 10.79 2.31 1.58
N GLY A 138 10.54 2.02 2.86
CA GLY A 138 11.41 1.24 3.72
C GLY A 138 11.67 -0.16 3.17
N PHE A 139 10.62 -0.88 2.74
CA PHE A 139 10.78 -2.19 2.12
C PHE A 139 11.55 -2.13 0.81
N ALA A 140 11.26 -1.15 -0.05
CA ALA A 140 12.01 -0.96 -1.29
C ALA A 140 13.51 -0.73 -1.03
N TYR A 141 13.85 0.07 -0.01
CA TYR A 141 15.24 0.26 0.40
C TYR A 141 15.88 -1.02 0.94
N GLN A 142 15.17 -1.85 1.72
CA GLN A 142 15.70 -3.13 2.19
C GLN A 142 16.00 -4.10 1.04
N GLU A 143 15.09 -4.23 0.08
CA GLU A 143 15.28 -5.10 -1.09
C GLU A 143 16.45 -4.67 -1.97
N LEU A 144 16.77 -3.38 -1.98
CA LEU A 144 17.95 -2.82 -2.65
C LEU A 144 19.23 -2.84 -1.80
N GLY A 145 19.19 -3.41 -0.58
CA GLY A 145 20.31 -3.46 0.34
C GLY A 145 20.70 -2.11 0.96
N GLN A 146 19.87 -1.08 0.79
CA GLN A 146 20.10 0.27 1.33
C GLN A 146 19.57 0.35 2.78
N PHE A 147 20.13 -0.47 3.66
CA PHE A 147 19.59 -0.69 5.01
C PHE A 147 19.53 0.58 5.87
N ASP A 148 20.48 1.51 5.74
CA ASP A 148 20.46 2.77 6.50
C ASP A 148 19.27 3.66 6.10
N LYS A 149 18.94 3.71 4.80
CA LYS A 149 17.78 4.44 4.31
C LYS A 149 16.48 3.76 4.70
N ALA A 150 16.45 2.43 4.70
CA ALA A 150 15.31 1.66 5.21
C ALA A 150 15.02 1.99 6.67
N VAL A 151 16.06 1.99 7.53
CA VAL A 151 15.93 2.41 8.94
C VAL A 151 15.33 3.82 9.03
N GLY A 152 15.84 4.79 8.25
CA GLY A 152 15.30 6.15 8.26
C GLY A 152 13.83 6.23 7.81
N ALA A 153 13.43 5.45 6.81
CA ALA A 153 12.04 5.41 6.35
C ALA A 153 11.09 4.82 7.41
N PHE A 154 11.46 3.67 8.00
CA PHE A 154 10.65 3.05 9.06
C PHE A 154 10.63 3.85 10.36
N ASP A 155 11.70 4.56 10.69
CA ASP A 155 11.75 5.43 11.87
C ASP A 155 10.76 6.58 11.73
N ARG A 156 10.76 7.25 10.57
CA ARG A 156 9.76 8.28 10.25
C ARG A 156 8.34 7.72 10.26
N ALA A 157 8.11 6.52 9.71
CA ALA A 157 6.79 5.90 9.73
C ALA A 157 6.31 5.61 11.15
N ALA A 158 7.20 5.10 12.01
CA ALA A 158 6.91 4.80 13.41
C ALA A 158 6.72 6.04 14.30
N ALA A 159 7.25 7.19 13.89
CA ALA A 159 7.02 8.48 14.52
C ALA A 159 5.67 9.10 14.12
N LEU A 160 5.28 8.96 12.84
CA LEU A 160 4.01 9.48 12.31
C LEU A 160 2.80 8.64 12.74
N ASP A 161 2.95 7.33 12.85
CA ASP A 161 1.92 6.43 13.36
C ASP A 161 2.46 5.53 14.49
N PRO A 162 2.59 6.05 15.72
CA PRO A 162 3.01 5.27 16.87
C PRO A 162 1.91 4.31 17.37
N ALA A 163 0.68 4.45 16.88
CA ALA A 163 -0.48 3.64 17.25
C ALA A 163 -0.47 2.30 16.50
N ASP A 164 -0.03 2.27 15.24
CA ASP A 164 0.17 1.04 14.49
C ASP A 164 1.40 0.24 15.01
N PRO A 165 1.19 -0.91 15.64
CA PRO A 165 2.29 -1.71 16.18
C PRO A 165 3.19 -2.31 15.10
N SER A 166 2.72 -2.38 13.85
CA SER A 166 3.50 -2.88 12.70
C SER A 166 4.70 -1.98 12.41
N GLN A 167 4.54 -0.66 12.58
CA GLN A 167 5.62 0.32 12.36
C GLN A 167 6.82 0.08 13.27
N GLY A 168 6.56 -0.14 14.56
CA GLY A 168 7.62 -0.45 15.52
C GLY A 168 8.31 -1.79 15.21
N TYR A 169 7.55 -2.78 14.76
CA TYR A 169 8.12 -4.05 14.33
C TYR A 169 8.98 -3.92 13.06
N TYR A 170 8.56 -3.14 12.07
CA TYR A 170 9.36 -2.90 10.85
C TYR A 170 10.65 -2.16 11.14
N LEU A 171 10.63 -1.13 11.98
CA LEU A 171 11.86 -0.44 12.40
C LEU A 171 12.81 -1.39 13.13
N GLY A 172 12.30 -2.21 14.06
CA GLY A 172 13.09 -3.21 14.75
C GLY A 172 13.78 -4.18 13.78
N GLN A 173 13.04 -4.71 12.81
CA GLN A 173 13.61 -5.59 11.78
C GLN A 173 14.64 -4.88 10.90
N ALA A 174 14.39 -3.62 10.53
CA ALA A 174 15.33 -2.84 9.73
C ALA A 174 16.64 -2.58 10.47
N LEU A 175 16.58 -2.29 11.78
CA LEU A 175 17.77 -2.13 12.63
C LEU A 175 18.59 -3.43 12.69
N VAL A 176 17.93 -4.58 12.80
CA VAL A 176 18.59 -5.90 12.74
C VAL A 176 19.23 -6.14 11.37
N ALA A 177 18.50 -5.87 10.29
CA ALA A 177 19.02 -6.03 8.92
C ALA A 177 20.22 -5.11 8.64
N ALA A 178 20.24 -3.91 9.23
CA ALA A 178 21.36 -2.98 9.16
C ALA A 178 22.54 -3.34 10.09
N GLY A 179 22.46 -4.45 10.84
CA GLY A 179 23.48 -4.86 11.81
C GLY A 179 23.54 -4.00 13.07
N ARG A 180 22.57 -3.10 13.28
CA ARG A 180 22.53 -2.16 14.41
C ARG A 180 21.86 -2.81 15.63
N PHE A 181 22.42 -3.94 16.07
CA PHE A 181 21.79 -4.80 17.08
C PHE A 181 21.55 -4.10 18.42
N ASP A 182 22.49 -3.27 18.88
CA ASP A 182 22.33 -2.52 20.14
C ASP A 182 21.20 -1.50 20.08
N GLN A 183 21.02 -0.85 18.93
CA GLN A 183 19.91 0.07 18.70
C GLN A 183 18.59 -0.70 18.65
N ALA A 184 18.55 -1.85 17.96
CA ALA A 184 17.37 -2.71 17.92
C ALA A 184 16.94 -3.15 19.33
N LEU A 185 17.86 -3.63 20.16
CA LEU A 185 17.58 -4.05 21.54
C LEU A 185 17.08 -2.91 22.40
N SER A 186 17.72 -1.74 22.30
CA SER A 186 17.30 -0.53 23.05
C SER A 186 15.90 -0.09 22.65
N TYR A 187 15.62 -0.08 21.34
CA TYR A 187 14.31 0.27 20.79
C TYR A 187 13.21 -0.71 21.22
N ILE A 188 13.47 -2.01 21.15
CA ILE A 188 12.50 -3.05 21.56
C ILE A 188 12.17 -2.95 23.04
N ARG A 189 13.16 -2.69 23.91
CA ARG A 189 12.92 -2.46 25.34
C ARG A 189 11.92 -1.32 25.58
N LEU A 190 12.11 -0.19 24.89
CA LEU A 190 11.18 0.94 24.95
C LEU A 190 9.77 0.56 24.47
N ARG A 191 9.67 -0.15 23.34
CA ARG A 191 8.37 -0.58 22.81
C ARG A 191 7.65 -1.56 23.74
N ARG A 192 8.36 -2.55 24.31
CA ARG A 192 7.77 -3.53 25.25
C ARG A 192 7.26 -2.91 26.54
N ALA A 193 7.84 -1.80 27.00
CA ALA A 193 7.32 -1.07 28.16
C ALA A 193 5.88 -0.56 27.92
N THR A 194 5.53 -0.24 26.66
CA THR A 194 4.19 0.22 26.27
C THR A 194 3.31 -0.89 25.69
N ARG A 195 3.91 -1.93 25.09
CA ARG A 195 3.23 -3.05 24.43
C ARG A 195 3.92 -4.38 24.78
N PRO A 196 3.76 -4.88 26.02
CA PRO A 196 4.52 -6.02 26.53
C PRO A 196 4.18 -7.36 25.86
N SER A 197 3.04 -7.46 25.19
CA SER A 197 2.49 -8.69 24.63
C SER A 197 2.62 -8.83 23.10
N ASP A 198 3.30 -7.93 22.37
CA ASP A 198 3.48 -8.10 20.92
C ASP A 198 4.54 -9.19 20.63
N PRO A 199 4.14 -10.39 20.15
CA PRO A 199 5.09 -11.49 19.92
C PRO A 199 6.06 -11.21 18.77
N ARG A 200 5.72 -10.27 17.87
CA ARG A 200 6.59 -9.90 16.75
C ARG A 200 7.86 -9.21 17.25
N LEU A 201 7.78 -8.45 18.34
CA LEU A 201 8.94 -7.79 18.95
C LEU A 201 9.89 -8.80 19.61
N ALA A 202 9.37 -9.88 20.20
CA ALA A 202 10.20 -10.94 20.77
C ALA A 202 11.05 -11.64 19.70
N ARG A 203 10.52 -11.83 18.49
CA ARG A 203 11.28 -12.36 17.35
C ARG A 203 12.44 -11.45 16.98
N VAL A 204 12.19 -10.15 16.84
CA VAL A 204 13.24 -9.17 16.52
C VAL A 204 14.30 -9.13 17.63
N GLU A 205 13.90 -9.23 18.89
CA GLU A 205 14.84 -9.26 20.03
C GLU A 205 15.76 -10.48 19.96
N ALA A 206 15.19 -11.66 19.68
CA ALA A 206 15.96 -12.89 19.50
C ALA A 206 16.93 -12.79 18.32
N ASP A 207 16.51 -12.20 17.20
CA ASP A 207 17.35 -11.99 16.02
C ASP A 207 18.49 -10.99 16.32
N ALA A 208 18.20 -9.91 17.06
CA ALA A 208 19.20 -8.94 17.49
C ALA A 208 20.22 -9.54 18.47
N LEU A 209 19.77 -10.32 19.46
CA LEU A 209 20.65 -11.01 20.41
C LEU A 209 21.56 -12.02 19.70
N ARG A 210 21.01 -12.78 18.75
CA ARG A 210 21.79 -13.71 17.93
C ARG A 210 22.83 -12.97 17.10
N GLY A 211 22.45 -11.86 16.47
CA GLY A 211 23.35 -11.01 15.68
C GLY A 211 24.50 -10.43 16.50
N LYS A 212 24.21 -9.97 17.73
CA LYS A 212 25.21 -9.45 18.68
C LYS A 212 26.13 -10.54 19.24
N GLY A 213 25.58 -11.74 19.44
CA GLY A 213 26.28 -12.90 19.98
C GLY A 213 26.99 -13.77 18.95
N ARG A 214 27.13 -13.33 17.68
CA ARG A 214 28.03 -13.96 16.71
C ARG A 214 29.48 -13.75 17.15
N VAL A 215 29.94 -14.64 18.03
CA VAL A 215 31.32 -15.12 18.18
C VAL A 215 31.48 -16.34 17.30
#